data_AF-A0A3L6JM32-F1
#
_entry.id   AF-A0A3L6JM32-F1
#
_cell.length_a   1.000
_cell.length_b   1.000
_cell.length_c   1.000
_cell.angle_alpha   90.00
_cell.angle_beta   90.00
_cell.angle_gamma   90.00
#
_symmetry.space_group_name_H-M   'P 1'
#
loop_
_entity.id
_entity.type
_entity.pdbx_description
1 polymer ?
#
loop_
_entity_poly.entity_id
_entity_poly.type
_entity_poly.pdbx_seq_one_letter_code
_entity_poly.pdbx_strand_id
1 'polypeptide(L)'
;MTRDKTIGTFGQYISHGSETVYGTNTLELCFARHNHNDSGSNNMTSEDAQRSVYELLHLMSALNDTKRAILMALAHIYPRSVSGVQLSRLIGYSGRSRSLYRGVLVHLEESKMILIDQLTPKLYAIRINAEHPLLLLLIDLCRQYGEETKRIYSKALEEGQWTNA
;
A
#
# COMPACT_ATOMS: atom_id res chain seq x y z
N MET A 1 -62.98 -8.76 -2.32
CA MET A 1 -62.90 -9.35 -0.96
C MET A 1 -61.43 -9.32 -0.57
N THR A 2 -60.80 -8.18 -0.29
CA THR A 2 -60.95 -7.19 0.81
C THR A 2 -60.57 -7.74 2.19
N ARG A 3 -59.41 -7.30 2.71
CA ARG A 3 -59.13 -6.72 4.06
C ARG A 3 -57.61 -6.50 4.21
N ASP A 4 -57.12 -5.25 4.21
CA ASP A 4 -56.93 -4.29 5.34
C ASP A 4 -55.77 -4.70 6.27
N LYS A 5 -54.63 -3.98 6.33
CA LYS A 5 -54.30 -2.65 6.94
C LYS A 5 -53.91 -2.72 8.41
N THR A 6 -52.69 -2.27 8.72
CA THR A 6 -52.22 -1.42 9.86
C THR A 6 -50.71 -1.22 9.66
N ILE A 7 -50.19 -0.05 9.26
CA ILE A 7 -49.99 1.24 9.96
C ILE A 7 -49.20 1.11 11.27
N GLY A 8 -48.04 1.77 11.30
CA GLY A 8 -47.20 2.01 12.46
C GLY A 8 -46.17 3.10 12.17
N THR A 9 -46.64 4.33 11.97
CA THR A 9 -45.85 5.58 12.01
C THR A 9 -45.57 5.95 13.47
N PHE A 10 -44.35 6.34 13.86
CA PHE A 10 -43.96 7.24 14.98
C PHE A 10 -42.42 7.16 15.10
N GLY A 11 -41.61 8.23 15.14
CA GLY A 11 -41.89 9.65 15.22
C GLY A 11 -40.67 10.51 14.81
N GLN A 12 -40.97 11.76 14.50
CA GLN A 12 -40.04 12.88 14.34
C GLN A 12 -39.63 13.46 15.72
N TYR A 13 -38.68 14.41 15.67
CA TYR A 13 -38.20 15.36 16.69
C TYR A 13 -37.03 14.81 17.54
N ILE A 14 -35.90 15.49 17.77
CA ILE A 14 -35.58 16.92 17.88
C ILE A 14 -34.13 17.18 17.40
N SER A 15 -33.93 18.31 16.73
CA SER A 15 -32.63 18.94 16.47
C SER A 15 -32.26 19.84 17.66
N HIS A 16 -31.05 19.73 18.22
CA HIS A 16 -30.34 20.84 18.89
C HIS A 16 -28.90 20.45 19.31
N GLY A 17 -27.95 21.35 19.01
CA GLY A 17 -26.71 21.56 19.79
C GLY A 17 -25.56 20.62 19.48
N SER A 18 -24.65 20.99 18.58
CA SER A 18 -23.42 21.74 18.91
C SER A 18 -22.35 20.86 19.58
N GLU A 19 -21.46 20.32 18.75
CA GLU A 19 -20.00 20.44 18.89
C GLU A 19 -19.35 19.62 17.78
N THR A 20 -18.97 20.30 16.70
CA THR A 20 -17.97 19.77 15.78
C THR A 20 -16.65 19.73 16.54
N VAL A 21 -16.38 18.62 17.22
CA VAL A 21 -15.03 18.28 17.64
C VAL A 21 -14.27 18.03 16.36
N TYR A 22 -13.48 19.02 15.93
CA TYR A 22 -12.44 18.84 14.94
C TYR A 22 -11.51 17.76 15.46
N GLY A 23 -11.79 16.52 15.06
CA GLY A 23 -10.90 15.41 15.27
C GLY A 23 -9.57 15.78 14.66
N THR A 24 -8.57 15.92 15.52
CA THR A 24 -7.15 16.05 15.15
C THR A 24 -6.87 15.15 13.96
N ASN A 25 -6.48 15.75 12.83
CA ASN A 25 -6.20 15.06 11.58
C ASN A 25 -5.26 13.88 11.86
N THR A 26 -5.76 12.66 11.72
CA THR A 26 -5.05 11.40 11.96
C THR A 26 -3.79 11.25 11.09
N LEU A 27 -3.63 12.11 10.08
CA LEU A 27 -2.45 12.24 9.23
C LEU A 27 -1.26 12.93 9.91
N GLU A 28 -1.47 13.79 10.90
CA GLU A 28 -0.37 14.49 11.60
C GLU A 28 0.48 13.54 12.46
N LEU A 29 -0.13 12.48 13.01
CA LEU A 29 0.57 11.49 13.83
C LEU A 29 1.49 10.57 13.00
N CYS A 30 1.25 10.43 11.69
CA CYS A 30 2.02 9.51 10.84
C CYS A 30 3.44 10.01 10.54
N PHE A 31 3.66 11.32 10.53
CA PHE A 31 4.94 11.91 10.12
C PHE A 31 5.86 12.31 11.29
N ALA A 32 5.38 12.28 12.54
CA ALA A 32 6.17 12.63 13.72
C ALA A 32 7.20 11.56 14.15
N ARG A 33 7.20 10.36 13.54
CA ARG A 33 8.03 9.23 13.99
C ARG A 33 9.44 9.16 13.38
N HIS A 34 9.78 10.03 12.44
CA HIS A 34 11.11 10.05 11.82
C HIS A 34 11.74 11.43 11.82
N ASN A 35 12.23 11.87 12.98
CA ASN A 35 13.35 12.80 13.11
C ASN A 35 13.97 12.64 14.50
N HIS A 36 14.91 11.69 14.63
CA HIS A 36 15.88 11.76 15.72
C HIS A 36 17.20 12.21 15.10
N ASN A 37 17.64 13.40 15.51
CA ASN A 37 18.79 14.19 15.05
C ASN A 37 18.51 15.15 13.89
N ASP A 38 17.58 16.08 14.09
CA ASP A 38 17.92 17.49 13.87
C ASP A 38 16.97 18.41 14.63
N SER A 39 17.53 19.39 15.32
CA SER A 39 16.82 20.41 16.09
C SER A 39 16.22 21.44 15.12
N GLY A 40 15.11 21.09 14.49
CA GLY A 40 14.34 21.97 13.63
C GLY A 40 12.88 21.54 13.64
N SER A 41 12.04 22.34 14.31
CA SER A 41 10.60 22.14 14.42
C SER A 41 9.91 22.31 13.06
N ASN A 42 10.02 21.32 12.18
CA ASN A 42 9.23 21.24 10.96
C ASN A 42 7.87 20.62 11.29
N ASN A 43 6.92 21.44 11.70
CA ASN A 43 5.50 21.09 11.60
C ASN A 43 5.18 20.93 10.11
N MET A 44 5.24 19.70 9.61
CA MET A 44 4.79 19.39 8.25
C MET A 44 3.31 19.72 8.18
N THR A 45 2.93 20.65 7.30
CA THR A 45 1.57 21.17 7.28
C THR A 45 0.61 20.10 6.74
N SER A 46 -0.67 20.18 7.14
CA SER A 46 -1.72 19.33 6.54
C SER A 46 -1.76 19.45 5.01
N GLU A 47 -1.35 20.58 4.46
CA GLU A 47 -1.28 20.83 3.01
C GLU A 47 -0.16 20.01 2.34
N ASP A 48 1.02 19.93 2.96
CA ASP A 48 2.15 19.14 2.45
C ASP A 48 1.85 17.63 2.44
N ALA A 49 1.14 17.15 3.46
CA ALA A 49 0.70 15.76 3.54
C ALA A 49 -0.33 15.44 2.45
N GLN A 50 -1.33 16.31 2.25
CA GLN A 50 -2.33 16.15 1.19
C GLN A 50 -1.69 16.17 -0.20
N ARG A 51 -0.74 17.08 -0.42
CA ARG A 51 0.03 17.15 -1.66
C ARG A 51 0.80 15.85 -1.92
N SER A 52 1.49 15.33 -0.92
CA SER A 52 2.27 14.09 -1.04
C SER A 52 1.37 12.88 -1.37
N VAL A 53 0.18 12.81 -0.77
CA VAL A 53 -0.83 11.79 -1.08
C VAL A 53 -1.35 11.95 -2.51
N TYR A 54 -1.62 13.18 -2.96
CA TYR A 54 -2.02 13.46 -4.34
C TYR A 54 -0.94 13.04 -5.34
N GLU A 55 0.32 13.37 -5.07
CA GLU A 55 1.46 12.98 -5.90
C GLU A 55 1.61 11.45 -5.97
N LEU A 56 1.43 10.75 -4.85
CA LEU A 56 1.41 9.29 -4.83
C LEU A 56 0.24 8.72 -5.65
N LEU A 57 -0.97 9.29 -5.50
CA LEU A 57 -2.13 8.85 -6.27
C LEU A 57 -1.90 9.05 -7.78
N HIS A 58 -1.34 10.20 -8.15
CA HIS A 58 -1.00 10.51 -9.53
C HIS A 58 0.05 9.53 -10.08
N LEU A 59 1.13 9.29 -9.34
CA LEU A 59 2.14 8.28 -9.67
C LEU A 59 1.49 6.93 -9.90
N MET A 60 0.69 6.45 -8.95
CA MET A 60 0.02 5.16 -9.03
C MET A 60 -0.93 5.11 -10.22
N SER A 61 -1.62 6.20 -10.56
CA SER A 61 -2.54 6.28 -11.71
C SER A 61 -1.83 6.15 -13.07
N ALA A 62 -0.61 6.66 -13.18
CA ALA A 62 0.19 6.63 -14.40
C ALA A 62 0.80 5.24 -14.69
N LEU A 63 0.84 4.35 -13.69
CA LEU A 63 1.34 2.99 -13.83
C LEU A 63 0.28 2.06 -14.41
N ASN A 64 0.73 1.08 -15.21
CA ASN A 64 -0.14 -0.02 -15.64
C ASN A 64 -0.46 -0.95 -14.46
N ASP A 65 -1.49 -1.78 -14.63
CA ASP A 65 -2.03 -2.60 -13.53
C ASP A 65 -1.00 -3.57 -12.96
N THR A 66 -0.14 -4.15 -13.80
CA THR A 66 0.92 -5.06 -13.34
C THR A 66 1.97 -4.33 -12.49
N LYS A 67 2.44 -3.16 -12.92
CA LYS A 67 3.39 -2.33 -12.15
C LYS A 67 2.77 -1.92 -10.81
N ARG A 68 1.50 -1.48 -10.83
CA ARG A 68 0.74 -1.11 -9.63
C ARG A 68 0.63 -2.28 -8.66
N ALA A 69 0.26 -3.46 -9.14
CA ALA A 69 0.16 -4.67 -8.33
C ALA A 69 1.51 -5.07 -7.71
N ILE A 70 2.61 -4.97 -8.46
CA ILE A 70 3.96 -5.23 -7.95
C ILE A 70 4.29 -4.27 -6.80
N LEU A 71 4.13 -2.96 -6.99
CA LEU A 71 4.46 -1.98 -5.96
C LEU A 71 3.60 -2.17 -4.71
N MET A 72 2.29 -2.42 -4.88
CA MET A 72 1.38 -2.71 -3.77
C MET A 72 1.78 -3.97 -3.01
N ALA A 73 2.16 -5.05 -3.71
CA ALA A 73 2.60 -6.28 -3.07
C ALA A 73 3.89 -6.07 -2.27
N LEU A 74 4.90 -5.44 -2.89
CA LEU A 74 6.18 -5.17 -2.26
C LEU A 74 6.07 -4.21 -1.07
N ALA A 75 5.20 -3.20 -1.14
CA ALA A 75 4.95 -2.26 -0.05
C ALA A 75 4.38 -2.95 1.20
N HIS A 76 3.40 -3.86 1.03
CA HIS A 76 2.80 -4.59 2.15
C HIS A 76 3.75 -5.56 2.85
N ILE A 77 4.72 -6.12 2.12
CA ILE A 77 5.67 -7.10 2.68
C ILE A 77 7.00 -6.46 3.12
N TYR A 78 7.20 -5.16 2.89
CA TYR A 78 8.40 -4.44 3.32
C TYR A 78 8.63 -4.62 4.84
N PRO A 79 9.86 -4.93 5.30
CA PRO A 79 11.15 -4.85 4.59
C PRO A 79 11.61 -6.15 3.89
N ARG A 80 10.72 -7.13 3.67
CA ARG A 80 11.09 -8.40 3.02
C ARG A 80 11.35 -8.21 1.52
N SER A 81 12.24 -9.05 0.98
CA SER A 81 12.44 -9.23 -0.46
C SER A 81 11.85 -10.55 -0.94
N VAL A 82 11.57 -10.65 -2.23
CA VAL A 82 10.97 -11.82 -2.86
C VAL A 82 11.66 -12.18 -4.18
N SER A 83 11.65 -13.46 -4.53
CA SER A 83 12.04 -13.90 -5.87
C SER A 83 10.97 -13.55 -6.90
N GLY A 84 11.31 -13.51 -8.19
CA GLY A 84 10.32 -13.24 -9.24
C GLY A 84 9.22 -14.29 -9.35
N VAL A 85 9.48 -15.54 -8.91
CA VAL A 85 8.45 -16.59 -8.85
C VAL A 85 7.46 -16.33 -7.70
N GLN A 86 7.97 -15.94 -6.53
CA GLN A 86 7.12 -15.54 -5.41
C GLN A 86 6.30 -14.30 -5.76
N LEU A 87 6.93 -13.31 -6.38
CA LEU A 87 6.26 -12.08 -6.81
C LEU A 87 5.15 -12.36 -7.83
N SER A 88 5.40 -13.21 -8.85
CA SER A 88 4.36 -13.54 -9.83
C SER A 88 3.15 -14.22 -9.19
N ARG A 89 3.38 -15.07 -8.17
CA ARG A 89 2.28 -15.71 -7.41
C ARG A 89 1.51 -14.69 -6.58
N LEU A 90 2.21 -13.81 -5.86
CA LEU A 90 1.60 -12.77 -5.02
C LEU A 90 0.65 -11.86 -5.80
N ILE A 91 1.03 -11.46 -7.01
CA ILE A 91 0.22 -10.55 -7.83
C ILE A 91 -0.75 -11.29 -8.76
N GLY A 92 -0.86 -12.62 -8.67
CA GLY A 92 -1.74 -13.43 -9.53
C GLY A 92 -1.35 -13.40 -11.02
N TYR A 93 -0.08 -13.16 -11.35
CA TYR A 93 0.37 -13.10 -12.73
C TYR A 93 0.50 -14.51 -13.32
N SER A 94 -0.37 -14.84 -14.28
CA SER A 94 -0.41 -16.14 -14.96
C SER A 94 0.68 -16.33 -16.02
N GLY A 95 1.41 -15.26 -16.38
CA GLY A 95 2.54 -15.34 -17.31
C GLY A 95 3.78 -15.97 -16.67
N ARG A 96 4.72 -16.47 -17.49
CA ARG A 96 6.00 -17.00 -16.98
C ARG A 96 6.76 -15.88 -16.27
N SER A 97 7.32 -16.14 -15.08
CA SER A 97 8.13 -15.16 -14.33
C SER A 97 9.21 -14.47 -15.19
N ARG A 98 9.77 -15.16 -16.18
CA ARG A 98 10.75 -14.61 -17.12
C ARG A 98 10.23 -13.42 -17.96
N SER A 99 8.95 -13.40 -18.33
CA SER A 99 8.37 -12.24 -19.05
C SER A 99 8.17 -11.05 -18.10
N LEU A 100 7.87 -11.31 -16.83
CA LEU A 100 7.81 -10.29 -15.79
C LEU A 100 9.16 -9.59 -15.63
N TYR A 101 10.27 -10.36 -15.62
CA TYR A 101 11.63 -9.83 -15.56
C TYR A 101 11.98 -8.96 -16.76
N ARG A 102 11.88 -9.49 -17.99
CA ARG A 102 12.40 -8.82 -19.20
C ARG A 102 11.63 -7.57 -19.62
N GLY A 103 10.41 -7.37 -19.12
CA GLY A 103 9.61 -6.18 -19.41
C GLY A 103 9.39 -5.34 -18.16
N VAL A 104 8.54 -5.81 -17.26
CA VAL A 104 7.97 -4.97 -16.20
C VAL A 104 8.99 -4.61 -15.12
N LEU A 105 9.77 -5.59 -14.65
CA LEU A 105 10.71 -5.38 -13.55
C LEU A 105 11.90 -4.51 -13.95
N VAL A 106 12.46 -4.71 -15.15
CA VAL A 106 13.53 -3.83 -15.68
C VAL A 106 13.07 -2.37 -15.72
N HIS A 107 11.86 -2.09 -16.22
CA HIS A 107 11.37 -0.72 -16.23
C HIS A 107 11.13 -0.12 -14.84
N LEU A 108 10.72 -0.93 -13.86
CA LEU A 108 10.54 -0.46 -12.49
C LEU A 108 11.89 -0.19 -11.80
N GLU A 109 12.91 -0.99 -12.12
CA GLU A 109 14.28 -0.81 -11.65
C GLU A 109 14.93 0.44 -12.27
N GLU A 110 14.81 0.63 -13.59
CA GLU A 110 15.27 1.83 -14.32
C GLU A 110 14.61 3.10 -13.77
N SER A 111 13.33 3.02 -13.39
CA SER A 111 12.58 4.11 -12.77
C SER A 111 12.86 4.26 -11.26
N LYS A 112 13.81 3.49 -10.71
CA LYS A 112 14.21 3.48 -9.29
C LYS A 112 13.06 3.21 -8.31
N MET A 113 12.01 2.50 -8.74
CA MET A 113 10.87 2.18 -7.88
C MET A 113 11.07 0.87 -7.10
N ILE A 114 11.89 -0.03 -7.65
CA ILE A 114 12.28 -1.28 -7.01
C ILE A 114 13.80 -1.42 -7.05
N LEU A 115 14.31 -2.30 -6.19
CA LEU A 115 15.70 -2.72 -6.18
C LEU A 115 15.73 -4.21 -6.46
N ILE A 116 16.64 -4.64 -7.34
CA ILE A 116 16.84 -6.04 -7.71
C ILE A 116 18.28 -6.43 -7.36
N ASP A 117 18.45 -7.18 -6.27
CA ASP A 117 19.74 -7.71 -5.86
C ASP A 117 19.96 -9.08 -6.50
N GLN A 118 21.04 -9.24 -7.26
CA GLN A 118 21.42 -10.54 -7.82
C GLN A 118 22.20 -11.35 -6.78
N LEU A 119 21.56 -12.34 -6.16
CA LEU A 119 22.20 -13.21 -5.17
C LEU A 119 23.02 -14.32 -5.83
N THR A 120 22.51 -14.88 -6.93
CA THR A 120 23.20 -15.85 -7.79
C THR A 120 22.73 -15.69 -9.24
N PRO A 121 23.36 -16.32 -10.25
CA PRO A 121 22.92 -16.24 -11.64
C PRO A 121 21.46 -16.64 -11.90
N LYS A 122 20.84 -17.39 -10.97
CA LYS A 122 19.45 -17.86 -11.07
C LYS A 122 18.52 -17.27 -10.00
N LEU A 123 19.05 -16.56 -9.01
CA LEU A 123 18.28 -16.05 -7.88
C LEU A 123 18.45 -14.54 -7.75
N TYR A 124 17.32 -13.85 -7.88
CA TYR A 124 17.22 -12.41 -7.66
C TYR A 124 16.32 -12.15 -6.47
N ALA A 125 16.69 -11.18 -5.64
CA ALA A 125 15.87 -10.66 -4.56
C ALA A 125 15.32 -9.30 -4.97
N ILE A 126 13.99 -9.19 -5.04
CA ILE A 126 13.27 -7.98 -5.45
C ILE A 126 12.67 -7.33 -4.21
N ARG A 127 12.89 -6.03 -4.03
CA ARG A 127 12.28 -5.23 -2.96
C ARG A 127 11.84 -3.87 -3.46
N ILE A 128 10.88 -3.24 -2.77
CA ILE A 128 10.50 -1.84 -3.03
C ILE A 128 11.65 -0.90 -2.64
N ASN A 129 11.83 0.18 -3.40
CA ASN A 129 12.82 1.20 -3.06
C ASN A 129 12.27 2.16 -1.98
N ALA A 130 12.69 1.95 -0.73
CA ALA A 130 12.29 2.79 0.39
C ALA A 130 12.99 4.17 0.44
N GLU A 131 14.00 4.42 -0.41
CA GLU A 131 14.64 5.73 -0.54
C GLU A 131 13.78 6.72 -1.34
N HIS A 132 12.81 6.22 -2.11
CA HIS A 132 11.91 7.05 -2.89
C HIS A 132 10.78 7.61 -1.98
N PRO A 133 10.62 8.95 -1.81
CA PRO A 133 9.69 9.53 -0.84
C PRO A 133 8.24 9.05 -1.00
N LEU A 134 7.74 9.02 -2.24
CA LEU A 134 6.38 8.53 -2.50
C LEU A 134 6.19 7.03 -2.20
N LEU A 135 7.24 6.21 -2.34
CA LEU A 135 7.14 4.78 -2.04
C LEU A 135 7.28 4.51 -0.55
N LEU A 136 8.06 5.32 0.15
CA LEU A 136 8.06 5.32 1.61
C LEU A 136 6.67 5.65 2.16
N LEU A 137 6.04 6.71 1.63
CA LEU A 137 4.66 7.04 1.95
C LEU A 137 3.69 5.87 1.66
N LEU A 138 3.85 5.20 0.51
CA LEU A 138 3.05 4.03 0.18
C LEU A 138 3.22 2.90 1.21
N ILE A 139 4.46 2.62 1.62
CA ILE A 139 4.77 1.61 2.66
C ILE A 139 4.06 1.97 3.97
N ASP A 140 4.11 3.23 4.38
CA ASP A 140 3.49 3.67 5.63
C ASP A 140 1.96 3.55 5.58
N LEU A 141 1.34 3.95 4.45
CA LEU A 141 -0.09 3.75 4.23
C LEU A 141 -0.48 2.26 4.25
N CYS A 142 0.29 1.40 3.58
CA CYS A 142 0.09 -0.04 3.59
C CYS A 142 0.26 -0.65 5.00
N ARG A 143 1.20 -0.14 5.80
CA ARG A 143 1.40 -0.60 7.18
C ARG A 143 0.24 -0.18 8.09
N GLN A 144 -0.29 1.02 7.90
CA GLN A 144 -1.34 1.58 8.75
C GLN A 144 -2.72 1.01 8.42
N TYR A 145 -3.03 0.84 7.12
CA TYR A 145 -4.38 0.51 6.65
C TYR A 145 -4.48 -0.87 5.97
N GLY A 146 -3.35 -1.52 5.68
CA GLY A 146 -3.28 -2.74 4.88
C GLY A 146 -3.01 -4.02 5.67
N GLU A 147 -3.31 -4.06 6.98
CA GLU A 147 -2.96 -5.20 7.84
C GLU A 147 -3.55 -6.53 7.35
N GLU A 148 -4.80 -6.53 6.87
CA GLU A 148 -5.43 -7.74 6.32
C GLU A 148 -4.72 -8.22 5.04
N THR A 149 -4.46 -7.30 4.11
CA THR A 149 -3.71 -7.61 2.88
C THR A 149 -2.31 -8.14 3.18
N LYS A 150 -1.63 -7.55 4.17
CA LYS A 150 -0.32 -7.99 4.64
C LYS A 150 -0.37 -9.42 5.19
N ARG A 151 -1.41 -9.81 5.93
CA ARG A 151 -1.60 -11.19 6.40
C ARG A 151 -1.75 -12.17 5.24
N ILE A 152 -2.57 -11.82 4.25
CA ILE A 152 -2.78 -12.64 3.03
C ILE A 152 -1.45 -12.86 2.30
N TYR A 153 -0.69 -11.80 2.05
CA TYR A 153 0.61 -11.92 1.37
C TYR A 153 1.66 -12.66 2.18
N SER A 154 1.69 -12.46 3.50
CA SER A 154 2.63 -13.17 4.38
C SER A 154 2.38 -14.67 4.35
N LYS A 155 1.10 -15.07 4.44
CA LYS A 155 0.70 -16.48 4.34
C LYS A 155 1.08 -17.10 2.99
N ALA A 156 0.80 -16.40 1.89
CA ALA A 156 1.16 -16.88 0.55
C ALA A 156 2.67 -17.07 0.36
N LEU A 157 3.49 -16.25 1.03
CA LEU A 157 4.94 -16.39 1.01
C LEU A 157 5.44 -17.59 1.80
N GLU A 158 4.83 -17.88 2.95
CA GLU A 158 5.15 -19.03 3.80
C GLU A 158 4.75 -20.34 3.11
N GLU A 159 3.54 -20.42 2.55
CA GLU A 159 3.06 -21.61 1.82
C GLU A 159 3.95 -21.92 0.59
N GLY A 160 4.45 -20.88 -0.08
CA GLY A 160 5.37 -21.03 -1.21
C GLY A 160 6.75 -21.59 -0.87
N GLN A 161 7.13 -21.64 0.42
CA GLN A 161 8.40 -22.26 0.86
C GLN A 161 8.28 -23.79 0.97
N TRP A 162 7.11 -24.33 1.29
CA TRP A 162 6.89 -25.77 1.49
C TRP A 162 6.74 -26.56 0.18
N THR A 163 6.32 -25.93 -0.92
CA THR A 163 6.16 -26.61 -2.22
C THR A 163 7.48 -26.90 -2.94
N ASN A 164 8.62 -26.43 -2.39
CA ASN A 164 9.95 -26.59 -2.99
C ASN A 164 10.91 -27.41 -2.11
N ALA A 165 10.42 -28.04 -1.04
CA ALA A 165 11.13 -28.99 -0.20
C ALA A 165 10.72 -30.43 -0.57
#